data_AF-A0A496UQA6-F1
#
_entry.id   AF-A0A496UQA6-F1
#
_cell.length_a   1.000
_cell.length_b   1.000
_cell.length_c   1.000
_cell.angle_alpha   90.00
_cell.angle_beta   90.00
_cell.angle_gamma   90.00
#
_symmetry.space_group_name_H-M   'P 1'
#
loop_
_entity.id
_entity.type
_entity.pdbx_description
1 polymer ?
#
loop_
_entity_poly.entity_id
_entity_poly.type
_entity_poly.pdbx_seq_one_letter_code
_entity_poly.pdbx_strand_id
1 'polypeptide(L)' 'MRIAIPVTQGRLSPHFGHCETFALVDVDLEDRTILGQVDTAAPPHEPGVLPAWLASELDAGANACDH' A
#
# COMPACT_ATOMS: atom_id res chain seq x y z
N MET A 1 -3.68 -8.94 -9.02
CA MET A 1 -2.89 -7.70 -8.81
C MET A 1 -2.97 -7.36 -7.33
N ARG A 2 -1.90 -6.82 -6.74
CA ARG A 2 -1.92 -6.33 -5.36
C ARG A 2 -1.75 -4.81 -5.31
N ILE A 3 -2.52 -4.16 -4.43
CA ILE A 3 -2.54 -2.70 -4.25
C ILE A 3 -2.22 -2.40 -2.79
N ALA A 4 -1.32 -1.44 -2.53
CA ALA A 4 -1.11 -0.91 -1.18
C ALA A 4 -1.86 0.41 -0.99
N ILE A 5 -2.62 0.50 0.10
CA ILE A 5 -3.37 1.70 0.49
C ILE A 5 -2.83 2.19 1.83
N PRO A 6 -2.30 3.42 1.93
CA PRO A 6 -1.85 3.95 3.22
C PRO A 6 -3.06 4.29 4.09
N VAL A 7 -3.05 3.84 5.35
CA VAL A 7 -4.17 3.96 6.29
C VAL A 7 -3.72 4.59 7.61
N THR A 8 -4.48 5.56 8.08
CA THR A 8 -4.32 6.23 9.38
C THR A 8 -5.68 6.28 10.06
N GLN A 9 -5.77 5.80 11.31
CA GLN A 9 -7.04 5.74 12.05
C GLN A 9 -8.18 5.04 11.29
N GLY A 10 -7.87 3.99 10.53
CA GLY A 10 -8.85 3.22 9.74
C GLY A 10 -9.41 3.96 8.51
N ARG A 11 -8.78 5.07 8.11
CA ARG A 11 -9.15 5.85 6.91
C ARG A 11 -7.95 6.00 5.99
N LEU A 12 -8.21 6.31 4.72
CA LEU A 12 -7.16 6.66 3.76
C LEU A 12 -6.26 7.77 4.34
N SER A 13 -4.96 7.51 4.42
CA SER A 13 -4.00 8.47 4.96
C SER A 13 -3.83 9.66 4.00
N PRO A 14 -3.81 10.90 4.51
CA PRO A 14 -3.49 12.08 3.70
C PRO A 14 -2.00 12.15 3.34
N HIS A 15 -1.15 11.41 4.05
CA HIS A 15 0.29 11.42 3.88
C HIS A 15 0.81 9.99 3.77
N PHE A 16 1.38 9.67 2.61
CA PHE A 16 1.93 8.34 2.35
C PHE A 16 3.08 7.98 3.32
N GLY A 17 3.99 8.92 3.58
CA GLY A 17 5.15 8.70 4.47
C GLY A 17 4.80 8.55 5.96
N HIS A 18 3.66 9.06 6.41
CA HIS A 18 3.33 9.14 7.84
C HIS A 18 2.07 8.32 8.19
N CYS A 19 1.78 7.25 7.45
CA CYS A 19 0.69 6.35 7.79
C CYS A 19 1.12 5.32 8.85
N GLU A 20 0.14 4.85 9.63
CA GLU A 20 0.36 3.84 10.67
C GLU A 20 0.45 2.44 10.07
N THR A 21 -0.34 2.21 9.01
CA THR A 21 -0.51 0.90 8.39
C THR A 21 -0.69 1.04 6.87
N PHE A 22 -0.39 -0.04 6.16
CA PHE A 22 -0.80 -0.24 4.77
C PHE A 22 -1.79 -1.40 4.70
N ALA A 23 -2.91 -1.17 4.04
CA ALA A 23 -3.81 -2.24 3.63
C ALA A 23 -3.32 -2.76 2.28
N LEU A 24 -2.86 -4.02 2.26
CA LEU A 24 -2.50 -4.75 1.04
C LEU A 24 -3.72 -5.50 0.55
N VAL A 25 -4.25 -5.08 -0.60
CA VAL A 25 -5.50 -5.61 -1.17
C VAL A 25 -5.19 -6.40 -2.43
N ASP A 26 -5.59 -7.66 -2.43
CA ASP A 26 -5.55 -8.52 -3.61
C ASP A 26 -6.83 -8.36 -4.41
N VAL A 27 -6.68 -8.06 -5.70
CA VAL A 27 -7.82 -7.85 -6.62
C VAL A 27 -7.68 -8.70 -7.87
N ASP A 28 -8.83 -9.18 -8.34
CA ASP A 28 -9.02 -9.72 -9.67
C ASP A 28 -9.51 -8.57 -10.59
N LEU A 29 -8.71 -8.25 -11.62
CA LEU A 29 -9.05 -7.16 -12.54
C LEU A 29 -10.07 -7.56 -13.60
N GLU A 30 -10.17 -8.84 -13.92
CA GLU A 30 -11.08 -9.37 -14.93
C GLU A 30 -12.49 -9.47 -14.33
N ASP A 31 -12.60 -10.10 -13.17
CA ASP A 31 -13.86 -10.25 -12.43
C ASP A 31 -14.23 -9.01 -11.61
N ARG A 32 -13.30 -8.06 -11.46
CA ARG A 32 -13.47 -6.82 -10.68
C ARG A 32 -13.86 -7.09 -9.23
N THR A 33 -13.23 -8.08 -8.62
CA THR A 33 -13.50 -8.50 -7.25
C THR A 33 -12.31 -8.29 -6.33
N ILE A 34 -12.58 -8.12 -5.03
CA ILE A 34 -11.57 -8.15 -3.98
C ILE A 34 -11.42 -9.61 -3.54
N LEU A 35 -10.21 -10.14 -3.65
CA LEU A 35 -9.88 -11.51 -3.27
C LEU A 35 -9.50 -11.61 -1.78
N GLY A 36 -8.90 -10.54 -1.23
CA GLY A 36 -8.51 -10.47 0.18
C GLY A 36 -7.84 -9.15 0.55
N GLN A 37 -7.70 -8.93 1.85
CA GLN A 37 -6.98 -7.80 2.42
C GLN A 37 -6.13 -8.27 3.61
N VAL A 38 -4.92 -7.73 3.70
CA VAL A 38 -4.05 -7.84 4.88
C VAL A 38 -3.57 -6.47 5.29
N ASP A 39 -3.80 -6.08 6.54
CA ASP A 39 -3.28 -4.85 7.11
C ASP A 39 -1.91 -5.11 7.76
N THR A 40 -0.91 -4.33 7.37
CA THR A 40 0.45 -4.41 7.92
C THR A 40 0.90 -3.06 8.46
N ALA A 41 1.70 -3.05 9.52
CA ALA A 41 2.30 -1.82 10.03
C ALA A 41 3.29 -1.23 9.01
N ALA A 42 3.31 0.09 8.89
CA ALA A 42 4.31 0.78 8.09
C ALA A 42 5.71 0.61 8.72
N PRO A 43 6.77 0.43 7.93
CA PRO A 43 8.14 0.45 8.45
C PRO A 43 8.51 1.84 8.98
N PRO A 44 9.59 1.97 9.78
CA PRO A 44 10.06 3.25 10.30
C PRO A 44 10.20 4.32 9.21
N HIS A 45 9.82 5.56 9.54
CA HIS A 45 9.83 6.67 8.61
C HIS A 45 11.27 7.15 8.33
N GLU A 46 11.87 6.57 7.30
CA GLU A 46 13.15 6.98 6.75
C GLU A 46 13.03 7.25 5.24
N PRO A 47 13.70 8.29 4.71
CA PRO A 47 13.71 8.56 3.28
C PRO A 47 14.18 7.35 2.47
N GLY A 48 13.35 6.90 1.52
CA GLY A 48 13.69 5.80 0.60
C GLY A 48 13.38 4.39 1.10
N VAL A 49 13.04 4.19 2.38
CA VAL A 49 12.69 2.85 2.92
C VAL A 49 11.32 2.40 2.44
N LEU A 50 10.33 3.29 2.46
CA LEU A 50 8.94 2.94 2.11
C LEU A 50 8.78 2.45 0.65
N PRO A 51 9.35 3.13 -0.38
CA PRO A 51 9.26 2.62 -1.75
C PRO A 51 9.92 1.25 -1.94
N ALA A 52 11.10 1.03 -1.33
CA ALA A 52 11.81 -0.24 -1.43
C ALA A 52 11.06 -1.38 -0.71
N TRP A 53 10.47 -1.08 0.45
CA TRP A 53 9.65 -2.02 1.19
C TRP A 53 8.38 -2.39 0.42
N LEU A 54 7.66 -1.43 -0.15
CA LEU A 54 6.46 -1.71 -0.96
C LEU A 54 6.79 -2.50 -2.23
N ALA A 55 7.94 -2.25 -2.87
CA ALA A 55 8.39 -3.04 -4.01
C ALA A 55 8.66 -4.52 -3.66
N SER A 56 8.88 -4.84 -2.38
CA SER A 56 8.95 -6.23 -1.89
C SER A 56 7.58 -6.86 -1.67
N GLU A 57 6.55 -6.06 -1.39
CA GLU A 57 5.20 -6.53 -1.05
C GLU A 57 4.24 -6.56 -2.25
N LEU A 58 4.50 -5.72 -3.25
CA LEU A 58 3.67 -5.52 -4.43
C LEU A 58 4.34 -6.13 -5.67
N ASP A 59 3.54 -6.73 -6.55
CA ASP A 59 3.96 -6.96 -7.93
C ASP A 59 4.21 -5.59 -8.57
N ALA A 60 5.45 -5.29 -8.91
CA ALA A 60 5.89 -3.96 -9.32
C ALA A 60 5.01 -3.36 -10.42
N GLY A 61 4.23 -2.34 -10.06
CA GLY A 61 3.39 -1.51 -10.93
C GLY A 61 3.61 -0.03 -10.62
N ALA A 62 3.11 0.86 -11.48
CA ALA A 62 3.31 2.30 -11.33
C ALA A 62 2.74 2.82 -9.99
N ASN A 63 3.53 3.62 -9.26
CA ASN A 63 3.07 4.30 -8.05
C ASN A 63 2.08 5.41 -8.45
N ALA A 64 0.88 5.39 -7.90
CA ALA A 64 -0.14 6.41 -8.16
C ALA A 64 0.21 7.80 -7.59
N CYS A 65 1.31 7.93 -6.85
CA CYS A 65 1.69 9.13 -6.10
C CYS A 65 3.02 9.76 -6.54
N ASP A 66 3.65 9.29 -7.61
CA ASP A 66 4.82 9.95 -8.19
C ASP A 66 4.34 11.19 -8.96
N HIS A 67 4.38 12.36 -8.30
CA HIS A 67 4.16 13.68 -8.89
C HIS A 67 5.48 14.26 -9.42
#